data_AF-A0A392PRD8-F1
#
_entry.id   AF-A0A392PRD8-F1
#
_cell.length_a   1.000
_cell.length_b   1.000
_cell.length_c   1.000
_cell.angle_alpha   90.00
_cell.angle_beta   90.00
_cell.angle_gamma   90.00
#
_symmetry.space_group_name_H-M   'P 1'
#
loop_
_entity.id
_entity.type
_entity.pdbx_description
1 polymer ?
#
loop_
_entity_poly.entity_id
_entity_poly.type
_entity_poly.pdbx_seq_one_letter_code
_entity_poly.pdbx_strand_id
1 'polypeptide(L)'
;MVSQTMLSYWHLTNSFFQALLARERARAEFQDWEKKEEEFHFDQSKVRSEIRLREGRARPIDVLTKHLNGSDDLDIEINEPYMVFKGLTVKEMSELRDDIKMHLDLDRATPTHVEYWE
;
A
#
# COMPACT_ATOMS: atom_id res chain seq x y z
N MET A 1 0.00 58.92 0.83
CA MET A 1 1.04 58.21 0.02
C MET A 1 1.56 57.07 0.86
N VAL A 2 1.45 55.83 0.39
CA VAL A 2 2.11 54.69 1.04
C VAL A 2 3.61 54.86 0.80
N SER A 3 4.45 54.82 1.84
CA SER A 3 5.90 54.99 1.64
C SER A 3 6.46 53.81 0.86
N GLN A 4 7.47 54.05 0.03
CA GLN A 4 8.17 53.03 -0.76
C GLN A 4 8.62 51.82 0.11
N THR A 5 8.93 52.07 1.39
CA THR A 5 9.28 51.05 2.37
C THR A 5 8.12 50.10 2.72
N MET A 6 6.90 50.60 2.88
CA MET A 6 5.72 49.74 3.14
C MET A 6 5.38 48.88 1.92
N LEU A 7 5.51 49.43 0.71
CA LEU A 7 5.29 48.68 -0.53
C LEU A 7 6.32 47.55 -0.69
N SER A 8 7.59 47.83 -0.39
CA SER A 8 8.68 46.83 -0.41
C SER A 8 8.42 45.68 0.57
N TYR A 9 7.99 46.02 1.79
CA TYR A 9 7.67 45.04 2.82
C TYR A 9 6.46 44.17 2.44
N TRP A 10 5.44 44.76 1.81
CA TRP A 10 4.29 44.02 1.28
C TRP A 10 4.69 43.04 0.17
N HIS A 11 5.56 43.44 -0.76
CA HIS A 11 6.05 42.52 -1.79
C HIS A 11 6.89 41.38 -1.22
N LEU A 12 7.76 41.66 -0.24
CA LEU A 12 8.60 40.64 0.39
C LEU A 12 7.76 39.63 1.19
N THR A 13 6.80 40.12 1.97
CA THR A 13 5.89 39.28 2.77
C THR A 13 4.95 38.46 1.87
N ASN A 14 4.42 39.06 0.80
CA ASN A 14 3.63 38.34 -0.19
C ASN A 14 4.46 37.28 -0.92
N SER A 15 5.71 37.59 -1.31
CA SER A 15 6.60 36.62 -1.94
C SER A 15 6.96 35.46 -1.01
N PHE A 16 7.26 35.74 0.26
CA PHE A 16 7.51 34.72 1.26
C PHE A 16 6.27 33.84 1.50
N PHE A 17 5.09 34.45 1.60
CA PHE A 17 3.83 33.72 1.77
C PHE A 17 3.54 32.80 0.59
N GLN A 18 3.74 33.27 -0.65
CA GLN A 18 3.59 32.43 -1.84
C GLN A 18 4.59 31.27 -1.87
N ALA A 19 5.84 31.50 -1.47
CA ALA A 19 6.84 30.44 -1.37
C ALA A 19 6.47 29.40 -0.30
N LEU A 20 5.92 29.83 0.84
CA LEU A 20 5.43 28.94 1.89
C LEU A 20 4.26 28.09 1.39
N LEU A 21 3.25 28.71 0.76
CA LEU A 21 2.11 28.01 0.17
C LEU A 21 2.52 27.02 -0.91
N ALA A 22 3.47 27.39 -1.78
CA ALA A 22 4.00 26.49 -2.80
C ALA A 22 4.68 25.27 -2.18
N ARG A 23 5.47 25.47 -1.11
CA ARG A 23 6.09 24.37 -0.36
C ARG A 23 5.07 23.47 0.32
N GLU A 24 4.01 24.04 0.90
CA GLU A 24 2.95 23.27 1.53
C GLU A 24 2.16 22.44 0.51
N ARG A 25 1.83 23.01 -0.66
CA ARG A 25 1.22 22.26 -1.77
C ARG A 25 2.11 21.13 -2.27
N ALA A 26 3.40 21.41 -2.50
CA ALA A 26 4.35 20.39 -2.93
C ALA A 26 4.46 19.23 -1.92
N ARG A 27 4.37 19.52 -0.61
CA ARG A 27 4.34 18.47 0.42
C ARG A 27 3.06 17.65 0.38
N ALA A 28 1.90 18.29 0.24
CA ALA A 28 0.62 17.59 0.14
C ALA A 28 0.57 16.70 -1.11
N GLU A 29 0.99 17.24 -2.26
CA GLU A 29 1.11 16.46 -3.50
C GLU A 29 2.05 15.28 -3.33
N PHE A 30 3.23 15.47 -2.71
CA PHE A 30 4.18 14.39 -2.46
C PHE A 30 3.57 13.27 -1.59
N GLN A 31 2.85 13.61 -0.53
CA GLN A 31 2.16 12.63 0.32
C GLN A 31 1.07 11.86 -0.45
N ASP A 32 0.32 12.54 -1.31
CA ASP A 32 -0.68 11.89 -2.16
C ASP A 32 -0.03 10.96 -3.20
N TRP A 33 1.15 11.31 -3.69
CA TRP A 33 1.94 10.44 -4.58
C TRP A 33 2.45 9.19 -3.86
N GLU A 34 2.99 9.33 -2.63
CA GLU A 34 3.43 8.19 -1.83
C GLU A 34 2.29 7.18 -1.59
N LYS A 35 1.10 7.66 -1.21
CA LYS A 35 -0.07 6.78 -1.02
C LYS A 35 -0.47 6.06 -2.31
N LYS A 36 -0.50 6.77 -3.44
CA LYS A 36 -0.82 6.17 -4.74
C LYS A 36 0.22 5.13 -5.17
N GLU A 37 1.49 5.35 -4.84
CA GLU A 37 2.56 4.40 -5.10
C GLU A 37 2.39 3.13 -4.26
N GLU A 38 2.06 3.25 -2.98
CA GLU A 38 1.74 2.12 -2.11
C GLU A 38 0.53 1.30 -2.61
N GLU A 39 -0.57 1.99 -2.95
CA GLU A 39 -1.76 1.36 -3.56
C GLU A 39 -1.42 0.64 -4.87
N PHE A 40 -0.63 1.27 -5.74
CA PHE A 40 -0.20 0.65 -6.99
C PHE A 40 0.65 -0.60 -6.75
N HIS A 41 1.61 -0.55 -5.81
CA HIS A 41 2.41 -1.71 -5.45
C HIS A 41 1.55 -2.85 -4.90
N PHE A 42 0.53 -2.53 -4.11
CA PHE A 42 -0.40 -3.50 -3.56
C PHE A 42 -1.26 -4.15 -4.66
N ASP A 43 -1.80 -3.37 -5.58
CA ASP A 43 -2.58 -3.92 -6.72
C ASP A 43 -1.70 -4.77 -7.65
N GLN A 44 -0.47 -4.35 -7.91
CA GLN A 44 0.51 -5.17 -8.63
C GLN A 44 0.80 -6.49 -7.89
N SER A 45 0.82 -6.48 -6.55
CA SER A 45 1.03 -7.69 -5.75
C SER A 45 -0.11 -8.70 -5.94
N LYS A 46 -1.36 -8.24 -5.99
CA LYS A 46 -2.56 -9.07 -6.25
C LYS A 46 -2.52 -9.70 -7.64
N VAL A 47 -2.22 -8.91 -8.67
CA VAL A 47 -2.09 -9.42 -10.05
C VAL A 47 -0.99 -10.48 -10.13
N ARG A 48 0.16 -10.23 -9.51
CA ARG A 48 1.25 -11.22 -9.46
C ARG A 48 0.87 -12.47 -8.68
N SER A 49 0.04 -12.35 -7.64
CA SER A 49 -0.50 -13.48 -6.87
C SER A 49 -1.35 -14.39 -7.75
N GLU A 50 -2.28 -13.81 -8.50
CA GLU A 50 -3.16 -14.53 -9.43
C GLU A 50 -2.36 -15.31 -10.50
N ILE A 51 -1.31 -14.70 -11.05
CA ILE A 51 -0.42 -15.36 -12.02
C ILE A 51 0.30 -16.55 -11.35
N ARG A 52 0.86 -16.39 -10.15
CA ARG A 52 1.58 -17.46 -9.44
C ARG A 52 0.68 -18.65 -9.11
N LEU A 53 -0.56 -18.36 -8.70
CA LEU A 53 -1.57 -19.38 -8.42
C LEU A 53 -1.85 -20.21 -9.68
N ARG A 54 -2.12 -19.54 -10.82
CA ARG A 54 -2.35 -20.21 -12.11
C ARG A 54 -1.15 -21.02 -12.59
N GLU A 55 0.06 -20.55 -12.33
CA GLU A 55 1.30 -21.23 -12.72
C GLU A 55 1.74 -22.34 -11.73
N GLY A 56 0.97 -22.62 -10.66
CA GLY A 56 1.28 -23.66 -9.68
C GLY A 56 2.49 -23.37 -8.79
N ARG A 57 2.89 -22.10 -8.68
CA ARG A 57 4.07 -21.63 -7.94
C ARG A 57 3.68 -20.60 -6.87
N ALA A 58 2.60 -20.92 -6.18
CA ALA A 58 2.03 -20.10 -5.12
C ALA A 58 3.05 -19.83 -4.01
N ARG A 59 3.12 -18.58 -3.57
CA ARG A 59 3.77 -18.20 -2.32
C ARG A 59 2.79 -18.31 -1.15
N PRO A 60 3.26 -18.36 0.10
CA PRO A 60 2.40 -18.46 1.26
C PRO A 60 1.30 -17.38 1.32
N ILE A 61 1.61 -16.13 0.99
CA ILE A 61 0.62 -15.04 0.94
C ILE A 61 -0.49 -15.32 -0.07
N ASP A 62 -0.15 -15.90 -1.23
CA ASP A 62 -1.12 -16.18 -2.29
C ASP A 62 -2.18 -17.18 -1.80
N VAL A 63 -1.78 -18.15 -0.98
CA VAL A 63 -2.67 -19.14 -0.37
C VAL A 63 -3.59 -18.48 0.66
N LEU A 64 -3.08 -17.58 1.50
CA LEU A 64 -3.88 -16.85 2.49
C LEU A 64 -4.93 -15.97 1.80
N THR A 65 -4.51 -15.16 0.83
CA THR A 65 -5.40 -14.28 0.07
C THR A 65 -6.44 -15.08 -0.74
N LYS A 66 -6.11 -16.28 -1.25
CA LYS A 66 -7.07 -17.16 -1.93
C LYS A 66 -8.18 -17.65 -0.99
N HIS A 67 -7.84 -18.04 0.25
CA HIS A 67 -8.84 -18.46 1.24
C HIS A 67 -9.82 -17.34 1.58
N LEU A 68 -9.32 -16.11 1.68
CA LEU A 68 -10.14 -14.94 1.98
C LEU A 68 -11.12 -14.61 0.84
N ASN A 69 -10.66 -14.66 -0.41
CA ASN A 69 -11.47 -14.31 -1.57
C ASN A 69 -12.44 -15.41 -2.02
N GLY A 70 -12.39 -16.60 -1.43
CA GLY A 70 -13.36 -17.68 -1.69
C GLY A 70 -13.43 -18.14 -3.15
N SER A 71 -12.31 -18.12 -3.88
CA SER A 71 -12.30 -18.44 -5.32
C SER A 71 -12.36 -19.95 -5.56
N ASP A 72 -13.55 -20.42 -5.95
CA ASP A 72 -13.87 -21.75 -6.52
C ASP A 72 -13.43 -21.87 -8.00
N ASP A 73 -12.89 -20.79 -8.57
CA ASP A 73 -12.63 -20.62 -10.01
C ASP A 73 -11.24 -21.11 -10.44
N LEU A 74 -10.42 -21.50 -9.47
CA LEU A 74 -9.12 -22.11 -9.67
C LEU A 74 -9.17 -23.48 -9.02
N ASP A 75 -9.19 -24.56 -9.81
CA ASP A 75 -9.01 -25.98 -9.44
C ASP A 75 -7.64 -26.27 -8.77
N ILE A 76 -7.15 -25.33 -7.96
CA ILE A 76 -5.94 -25.44 -7.17
C ILE A 76 -6.40 -25.91 -5.80
N GLU A 77 -6.03 -27.14 -5.47
CA GLU A 77 -6.20 -27.74 -4.15
C GLU A 77 -5.56 -26.82 -3.09
N ILE A 78 -6.40 -26.23 -2.26
CA ILE A 78 -5.96 -25.31 -1.23
C ILE A 78 -5.68 -26.12 0.03
N ASN A 79 -4.41 -26.16 0.45
CA ASN A 79 -4.04 -26.75 1.73
C ASN A 79 -4.58 -25.91 2.88
N GLU A 80 -4.91 -26.56 4.00
CA GLU A 80 -5.32 -25.91 5.26
C GLU A 80 -4.48 -24.65 5.56
N PRO A 81 -5.08 -23.51 5.95
CA PRO A 81 -4.39 -22.22 6.07
C PRO A 81 -3.11 -22.25 6.92
N TYR A 82 -3.09 -23.03 8.00
CA TYR A 82 -1.92 -23.14 8.89
C TYR A 82 -0.75 -23.92 8.28
N MET A 83 -0.98 -24.67 7.20
CA MET A 83 0.08 -25.43 6.51
C MET A 83 1.03 -24.51 5.74
N VAL A 84 0.62 -23.28 5.41
CA VAL A 84 1.50 -22.31 4.69
C VAL A 84 2.77 -21.98 5.47
N PHE A 85 2.73 -22.12 6.80
CA PHE A 85 3.86 -21.84 7.68
C PHE A 85 4.82 -23.04 7.79
N LYS A 86 4.40 -24.25 7.43
CA LYS A 86 5.24 -25.43 7.54
C LYS A 86 6.31 -25.41 6.45
N GLY A 87 7.57 -25.57 6.87
CA GLY A 87 8.70 -25.67 5.95
C GLY A 87 9.25 -24.32 5.48
N LEU A 88 8.70 -23.19 5.93
CA LEU A 88 9.28 -21.88 5.67
C LEU A 88 10.60 -21.71 6.43
N THR A 89 11.61 -21.20 5.73
CA THR A 89 12.83 -20.68 6.35
C THR A 89 12.53 -19.39 7.12
N VAL A 90 13.44 -18.98 8.01
CA VAL A 90 13.33 -17.70 8.73
C VAL A 90 13.21 -16.51 7.78
N LYS A 91 13.89 -16.57 6.64
CA LYS A 91 13.83 -15.53 5.60
C LYS A 91 12.43 -15.45 4.99
N GLU A 92 11.89 -16.59 4.56
CA GLU A 92 10.55 -16.66 3.96
C GLU A 92 9.46 -16.30 4.97
N MET A 93 9.64 -16.63 6.25
CA MET A 93 8.75 -16.20 7.32
C MET A 93 8.76 -14.67 7.49
N SER A 94 9.94 -14.05 7.41
CA SER A 94 10.04 -12.58 7.45
C SER A 94 9.37 -11.94 6.24
N GLU A 95 9.60 -12.48 5.04
CA GLU A 95 8.97 -12.00 3.81
C GLU A 95 7.45 -12.14 3.88
N LEU A 96 6.93 -13.26 4.39
CA LEU A 96 5.49 -13.47 4.60
C LEU A 96 4.92 -12.47 5.60
N ARG A 97 5.61 -12.20 6.72
CA ARG A 97 5.19 -11.18 7.68
C ARG A 97 5.08 -9.81 7.02
N ASP A 98 6.05 -9.45 6.18
CA ASP A 98 6.06 -8.15 5.51
C ASP A 98 4.93 -8.07 4.45
N ASP A 99 4.68 -9.17 3.72
CA ASP A 99 3.53 -9.32 2.81
C ASP A 99 2.18 -9.20 3.54
N ILE A 100 2.03 -9.83 4.73
CA ILE A 100 0.83 -9.73 5.58
C ILE A 100 0.65 -8.29 6.10
N LYS A 101 1.74 -7.63 6.53
CA LYS A 101 1.69 -6.25 6.99
C LYS A 101 1.15 -5.31 5.91
N MET A 102 1.57 -5.50 4.66
CA MET A 102 1.04 -4.73 3.52
C MET A 102 -0.48 -4.93 3.34
N HIS A 103 -0.99 -6.16 3.53
CA HIS A 103 -2.44 -6.42 3.49
C HIS A 103 -3.17 -5.81 4.70
N LEU A 104 -2.58 -5.87 5.89
CA LEU A 104 -3.09 -5.17 7.08
C LEU A 104 -3.21 -3.66 6.84
N ASP A 105 -2.29 -3.04 6.12
CA ASP A 105 -2.32 -1.59 5.90
C ASP A 105 -3.31 -1.19 4.78
N LEU A 106 -3.47 -2.01 3.74
CA LEU A 106 -4.16 -1.62 2.50
C LEU A 106 -5.43 -2.43 2.16
N ASP A 107 -5.62 -3.64 2.70
CA ASP A 107 -6.78 -4.51 2.39
C ASP A 107 -7.99 -4.24 3.31
N ARG A 108 -8.44 -2.99 3.33
CA ARG A 108 -9.48 -2.50 4.25
C ARG A 108 -10.86 -2.31 3.59
N ALA A 109 -11.06 -2.89 2.41
CA ALA A 109 -12.25 -2.64 1.58
C ALA A 109 -13.54 -3.25 2.16
N THR A 110 -13.44 -4.38 2.87
CA THR A 110 -14.60 -5.05 3.49
C THR A 110 -14.31 -5.39 4.95
N PRO A 111 -15.33 -5.40 5.83
CA PRO A 111 -15.15 -5.82 7.22
C PRO A 111 -14.57 -7.23 7.36
N THR A 112 -14.90 -8.14 6.43
CA THR A 112 -14.36 -9.50 6.40
C THR A 112 -12.86 -9.54 6.14
N HIS A 113 -12.36 -8.70 5.23
CA HIS A 113 -10.92 -8.61 4.98
C HIS A 113 -10.20 -7.98 6.18
N VAL A 114 -10.80 -6.95 6.78
CA VAL A 114 -10.27 -6.32 8.00
C VAL A 114 -10.12 -7.35 9.12
N GLU A 115 -11.18 -8.10 9.42
CA GLU A 115 -11.18 -9.12 10.49
C GLU A 115 -10.23 -10.28 10.19
N TYR A 116 -10.05 -10.64 8.91
CA TYR A 116 -9.14 -11.73 8.53
C TYR A 116 -7.66 -11.39 8.76
N TRP A 117 -7.27 -10.13 8.50
CA TRP A 117 -5.87 -9.72 8.60
C TRP A 117 -5.45 -9.27 10.01
N GLU A 118 -6.38 -8.82 10.84
CA GLU A 118 -6.17 -8.41 12.25
C GLU A 118 -5.96 -9.59 13.24
#